data_AF-A0A952V6F3-F1
#
_entry.id   AF-A0A952V6F3-F1
#
_cell.length_a   1.000
_cell.length_b   1.000
_cell.length_c   1.000
_cell.angle_alpha   90.00
_cell.angle_beta   90.00
_cell.angle_gamma   90.00
#
_symmetry.space_group_name_H-M   'P 1'
#
loop_
_entity.id
_entity.type
_entity.pdbx_description
1 polymer ?
#
loop_
_entity_poly.entity_id
_entity_poly.type
_entity_poly.pdbx_seq_one_letter_code
_entity_poly.pdbx_strand_id
1 'polypeptide(L)'
;MARPSLHRGAMLKPHSSTAAACVLLTIAAACAPPAKLETRETRSATLASPREEAPEIPAAIDIQPANGTTFGGRTAERAVTFSGFATGAGVTIEVQVLRSPTVAIADTSWVTLATTVTEATPTTFNDPTPIFRWRVTATPGSTRWPLGGLMRFRTIATDAAGRKTALPFFDESAGLCVERLRARSWREVLAQCKSPFSPDLGGPITNQTRAAAIVSTGREPGNAGFTPPYLNRKGEITVEDTKAYYAAIDAPATLDEYKERFGFGESRGEVETTFFNAGDLGIGREMHCLESKDDVLACYVTNYGVDADGAPLFNGDPDAALDDAIARRNGFATVAMAKFGTKYNDPRGNDVQFFVYGADGALANEAQLDSTGQNKSIPNNCTNCHGGRYDTRTRRLTGSTFLPFDPEAFLFSERRGLGFADQERALKTTNEMIARAGAPPVAVQLVSGFYAGRSTNLDFIPAGWSGDEESKLLYREVYKPYCRTCHVSQVGDYAFMRIEDFKLEAAKTIESVCDDNQMPIAETTMAAFWNSPARAYLVNALGVSTPCAPKGAR
;
A
#
# COMPACT_ATOMS: atom_id res chain seq x y z
N MET A 1 56.01 -17.60 -39.39
CA MET A 1 55.00 -17.44 -40.46
C MET A 1 53.98 -16.45 -39.95
N ALA A 2 54.22 -15.15 -40.10
CA ALA A 2 53.88 -14.30 -41.25
C ALA A 2 52.51 -13.63 -41.04
N ARG A 3 52.56 -12.30 -40.86
CA ARG A 3 51.44 -11.34 -40.88
C ARG A 3 50.67 -11.39 -42.21
N PRO A 4 49.54 -10.68 -42.31
CA PRO A 4 49.64 -9.40 -43.01
C PRO A 4 48.88 -8.23 -42.36
N SER A 5 49.37 -7.04 -42.72
CA SER A 5 48.85 -5.69 -42.45
C SER A 5 48.50 -5.00 -43.77
N LEU A 6 47.87 -3.81 -43.66
CA LEU A 6 47.69 -2.71 -44.66
C LEU A 6 46.26 -2.69 -45.28
N HIS A 7 45.56 -1.56 -45.46
CA HIS A 7 45.96 -0.14 -45.51
C HIS A 7 44.73 0.82 -45.51
N ARG A 8 44.94 2.07 -45.00
CA ARG A 8 44.42 3.42 -45.41
C ARG A 8 42.90 3.64 -45.56
N GLY A 9 42.26 4.78 -45.29
CA GLY A 9 42.54 6.20 -44.95
C GLY A 9 41.15 6.89 -44.98
N ALA A 10 40.83 7.96 -44.25
CA ALA A 10 41.21 9.33 -44.52
C ALA A 10 40.62 10.28 -43.46
N MET A 11 41.33 11.39 -43.23
CA MET A 11 40.95 12.57 -42.45
C MET A 11 39.86 13.39 -43.15
N LEU A 12 39.05 14.11 -42.37
CA LEU A 12 38.63 15.50 -42.63
C LEU A 12 38.01 16.12 -41.34
N LYS A 13 38.62 17.22 -40.90
CA LYS A 13 38.13 18.31 -40.02
C LYS A 13 38.43 19.61 -40.80
N PRO A 14 38.00 20.82 -40.38
CA PRO A 14 36.81 21.26 -39.64
C PRO A 14 36.08 22.42 -40.37
N HIS A 15 34.97 22.93 -39.85
CA HIS A 15 34.54 24.31 -40.13
C HIS A 15 34.14 25.04 -38.85
N SER A 16 34.61 26.28 -38.76
CA SER A 16 34.51 27.20 -37.63
C SER A 16 33.69 28.44 -38.00
N SER A 17 33.17 29.07 -36.94
CA SER A 17 32.94 30.51 -36.72
C SER A 17 31.82 31.26 -37.47
N THR A 18 30.90 31.85 -36.70
CA THR A 18 30.71 33.31 -36.46
C THR A 18 29.40 33.48 -35.64
N ALA A 19 29.37 34.03 -34.41
CA ALA A 19 29.60 35.39 -33.90
C ALA A 19 28.36 36.32 -33.93
N ALA A 20 28.00 36.79 -32.72
CA ALA A 20 27.35 38.05 -32.34
C ALA A 20 25.85 38.30 -32.66
N ALA A 21 25.03 38.57 -31.63
CA ALA A 21 24.59 39.93 -31.30
C ALA A 21 23.76 39.99 -30.01
N CYS A 22 24.05 41.02 -29.24
CA CYS A 22 23.41 41.45 -28.00
C CYS A 22 22.27 42.43 -28.33
N VAL A 23 21.09 42.30 -27.72
CA VAL A 23 20.12 43.40 -27.59
C VAL A 23 19.48 43.34 -26.21
N LEU A 24 19.83 44.33 -25.39
CA LEU A 24 19.07 44.79 -24.24
C LEU A 24 17.75 45.41 -24.71
N LEU A 25 16.65 45.16 -24.00
CA LEU A 25 15.60 46.18 -23.83
C LEU A 25 14.97 46.07 -22.43
N THR A 26 15.25 47.09 -21.63
CA THR A 26 14.61 47.43 -20.36
C THR A 26 13.32 48.21 -20.64
N ILE A 27 12.18 47.80 -20.08
CA ILE A 27 11.08 48.72 -19.73
C ILE A 27 10.49 48.26 -18.39
N ALA A 28 10.42 49.21 -17.45
CA ALA A 28 9.89 49.05 -16.11
C ALA A 28 8.42 49.52 -16.01
N ALA A 29 7.70 48.85 -15.12
CA ALA A 29 6.66 49.32 -14.21
C ALA A 29 5.29 49.81 -14.75
N ALA A 30 4.23 49.07 -14.38
CA ALA A 30 2.99 49.64 -13.83
C ALA A 30 2.32 48.64 -12.88
N CYS A 31 2.09 49.08 -11.64
CA CYS A 31 1.37 48.38 -10.59
C CYS A 31 -0.10 48.09 -10.95
N ALA A 32 -0.56 46.87 -10.65
CA ALA A 32 -1.97 46.53 -10.51
C ALA A 32 -2.14 45.65 -9.25
N PRO A 33 -3.24 45.80 -8.49
CA PRO A 33 -3.41 45.15 -7.19
C PRO A 33 -3.63 43.64 -7.33
N PRO A 34 -3.30 42.82 -6.30
CA PRO A 34 -3.46 41.38 -6.41
C PRO A 34 -4.94 41.02 -6.47
N ALA A 35 -5.32 40.37 -7.57
CA ALA A 35 -6.57 39.63 -7.66
C ALA A 35 -6.58 38.57 -6.56
N LYS A 36 -7.72 38.46 -5.87
CA LYS A 36 -7.99 37.45 -4.86
C LYS A 36 -7.60 36.07 -5.38
N LEU A 37 -6.65 35.43 -4.71
CA LEU A 37 -6.41 34.00 -4.85
C LEU A 37 -7.72 33.30 -4.46
N GLU A 38 -8.44 32.80 -5.46
CA GLU A 38 -9.46 31.80 -5.22
C GLU A 38 -8.75 30.59 -4.59
N THR A 39 -9.25 30.18 -3.44
CA THR A 39 -8.84 28.98 -2.72
C THR A 39 -9.02 27.79 -3.65
N ARG A 40 -7.91 27.33 -4.24
CA ARG A 40 -7.83 26.04 -4.93
C ARG A 40 -8.18 25.00 -3.87
N GLU A 41 -9.39 24.44 -3.93
CA GLU A 41 -9.78 23.29 -3.15
C GLU A 41 -8.65 22.25 -3.24
N THR A 42 -8.05 21.96 -2.10
CA THR A 42 -7.11 20.87 -1.94
C THR A 42 -7.83 19.59 -2.32
N ARG A 43 -7.61 19.10 -3.54
CA ARG A 43 -7.82 17.69 -3.86
C ARG A 43 -6.92 16.93 -2.90
N SER A 44 -7.51 16.38 -1.83
CA SER A 44 -6.88 15.35 -1.01
C SER A 44 -6.73 14.14 -1.94
N ALA A 45 -5.60 14.10 -2.65
CA ALA A 45 -5.24 12.97 -3.49
C ALA A 45 -5.12 11.77 -2.54
N THR A 46 -6.01 10.80 -2.71
CA THR A 46 -5.95 9.56 -1.97
C THR A 46 -4.63 8.88 -2.36
N LEU A 47 -3.65 8.86 -1.45
CA LEU A 47 -2.27 8.38 -1.63
C LEU A 47 -2.14 6.87 -1.88
N ALA A 48 -3.23 6.18 -2.21
CA ALA A 48 -3.10 4.91 -2.88
C ALA A 48 -2.45 5.19 -4.24
N SER A 49 -1.41 4.44 -4.60
CA SER A 49 -0.91 4.44 -5.97
C SER A 49 -2.09 4.41 -6.93
N PRO A 50 -2.11 5.22 -8.00
CA PRO A 50 -3.27 5.36 -8.87
C PRO A 50 -3.56 3.99 -9.47
N ARG A 51 -4.39 3.22 -8.76
CA ARG A 51 -5.09 2.08 -9.32
C ARG A 51 -5.96 2.72 -10.36
N GLU A 52 -5.70 2.37 -11.62
CA GLU A 52 -6.61 2.66 -12.72
C GLU A 52 -8.01 2.34 -12.21
N GLU A 53 -8.88 3.37 -12.20
CA GLU A 53 -10.23 3.24 -11.67
C GLU A 53 -10.87 2.04 -12.36
N ALA A 54 -11.33 1.07 -11.57
CA ALA A 54 -11.84 -0.17 -12.15
C ALA A 54 -12.98 0.19 -13.12
N PRO A 55 -13.00 -0.38 -14.35
CA PRO A 55 -14.04 -0.08 -15.31
C PRO A 55 -15.43 -0.33 -14.69
N GLU A 56 -16.38 0.57 -14.99
CA GLU A 56 -17.75 0.42 -14.50
C GLU A 56 -18.34 -0.91 -15.00
N ILE A 57 -18.94 -1.66 -14.08
CA ILE A 57 -19.61 -2.92 -14.41
C ILE A 57 -20.83 -2.60 -15.30
N PRO A 58 -21.03 -3.30 -16.44
CA PRO A 58 -22.18 -3.04 -17.30
C PRO A 58 -23.48 -3.09 -16.51
N ALA A 59 -24.29 -2.02 -16.63
CA ALA A 59 -25.51 -1.84 -15.85
C ALA A 59 -26.46 -3.06 -15.86
N ALA A 60 -26.43 -3.86 -16.93
CA ALA A 60 -27.23 -5.09 -17.05
C ALA A 60 -26.95 -6.11 -15.94
N ILE A 61 -25.70 -6.23 -15.49
CA ILE A 61 -25.25 -7.20 -14.47
C ILE A 61 -24.70 -6.52 -13.22
N ASP A 62 -24.82 -5.20 -13.12
CA ASP A 62 -24.27 -4.43 -12.02
C ASP A 62 -24.97 -4.73 -10.68
N ILE A 63 -24.18 -5.10 -9.68
CA ILE A 63 -24.62 -5.40 -8.31
C ILE A 63 -23.97 -4.38 -7.39
N GLN A 64 -24.79 -3.48 -6.84
CA GLN A 64 -24.33 -2.38 -6.01
C GLN A 64 -25.04 -2.32 -4.65
N PRO A 65 -24.38 -1.79 -3.62
CA PRO A 65 -22.95 -1.49 -3.59
C PRO A 65 -22.10 -2.77 -3.67
N ALA A 66 -20.91 -2.72 -4.24
CA ALA A 66 -19.97 -3.83 -4.19
C ALA A 66 -19.40 -4.02 -2.77
N ASN A 67 -18.92 -5.23 -2.46
CA ASN A 67 -18.15 -5.47 -1.23
C ASN A 67 -16.88 -4.61 -1.25
N GLY A 68 -16.68 -3.83 -0.19
CA GLY A 68 -15.59 -2.87 -0.10
C GLY A 68 -15.93 -1.44 -0.50
N THR A 69 -17.13 -1.17 -1.04
CA THR A 69 -17.55 0.20 -1.42
C THR A 69 -17.34 1.17 -0.26
N THR A 70 -16.65 2.29 -0.53
CA THR A 70 -16.29 3.30 0.47
C THR A 70 -17.23 4.51 0.44
N PHE A 71 -17.48 5.12 1.59
CA PHE A 71 -18.18 6.40 1.69
C PHE A 71 -17.56 7.27 2.79
N GLY A 72 -17.43 8.57 2.51
CA GLY A 72 -17.16 9.57 3.55
C GLY A 72 -18.33 9.72 4.52
N GLY A 73 -18.03 9.94 5.80
CA GLY A 73 -19.03 10.17 6.84
C GLY A 73 -19.72 8.89 7.34
N ARG A 74 -20.85 9.05 8.05
CA ARG A 74 -21.58 7.92 8.66
C ARG A 74 -22.38 7.13 7.62
N THR A 75 -22.07 5.86 7.47
CA THR A 75 -22.84 4.93 6.60
C THR A 75 -24.29 4.80 7.06
N ALA A 76 -24.53 4.90 8.37
CA ALA A 76 -25.86 4.84 8.97
C ALA A 76 -26.85 5.92 8.49
N GLU A 77 -26.34 7.11 8.15
CA GLU A 77 -27.16 8.31 7.87
C GLU A 77 -27.35 8.54 6.37
N ARG A 78 -26.67 7.75 5.54
CA ARG A 78 -26.66 7.91 4.09
C ARG A 78 -27.72 7.02 3.44
N ALA A 79 -28.48 7.60 2.52
CA ALA A 79 -29.30 6.82 1.60
C ALA A 79 -28.37 6.05 0.65
N VAL A 80 -28.48 4.73 0.67
CA VAL A 80 -27.70 3.83 -0.17
C VAL A 80 -28.64 3.20 -1.19
N THR A 81 -28.30 3.31 -2.47
CA THR A 81 -28.99 2.58 -3.53
C THR A 81 -28.39 1.18 -3.62
N PHE A 82 -29.23 0.18 -3.44
CA PHE A 82 -28.92 -1.22 -3.69
C PHE A 82 -29.53 -1.63 -5.03
N SER A 83 -28.77 -2.36 -5.83
CA SER A 83 -29.23 -2.90 -7.11
C SER A 83 -28.57 -4.24 -7.41
N GLY A 84 -29.20 -4.99 -8.31
CA GLY A 84 -28.68 -6.25 -8.80
C GLY A 84 -29.67 -6.89 -9.76
N PHE A 85 -29.56 -8.20 -9.91
CA PHE A 85 -30.46 -8.99 -10.74
C PHE A 85 -30.84 -10.33 -10.09
N ALA A 86 -31.92 -10.95 -10.57
CA ALA A 86 -32.28 -12.34 -10.29
C ALA A 86 -32.76 -13.03 -11.58
N THR A 87 -33.04 -14.33 -11.52
CA THR A 87 -33.40 -15.15 -12.69
C THR A 87 -34.91 -15.25 -12.96
N GLY A 88 -35.75 -14.61 -12.15
CA GLY A 88 -37.21 -14.61 -12.32
C GLY A 88 -37.80 -13.21 -12.18
N ALA A 89 -38.92 -12.97 -12.87
CA ALA A 89 -39.71 -11.75 -12.75
C ALA A 89 -40.55 -11.76 -11.47
N GLY A 90 -40.85 -10.58 -10.92
CA GLY A 90 -41.67 -10.45 -9.71
C GLY A 90 -41.12 -11.14 -8.45
N VAL A 91 -39.83 -11.50 -8.43
CA VAL A 91 -39.16 -12.08 -7.27
C VAL A 91 -39.03 -11.01 -6.18
N THR A 92 -39.45 -11.32 -4.96
CA THR A 92 -39.32 -10.40 -3.83
C THR A 92 -37.87 -10.36 -3.37
N ILE A 93 -37.29 -9.16 -3.29
CA ILE A 93 -35.93 -8.90 -2.85
C ILE A 93 -35.95 -8.16 -1.52
N GLU A 94 -35.29 -8.72 -0.50
CA GLU A 94 -35.04 -8.08 0.78
C GLU A 94 -33.58 -7.65 0.86
N VAL A 95 -33.33 -6.35 1.08
CA VAL A 95 -32.00 -5.85 1.48
C VAL A 95 -31.94 -5.89 3.00
N GLN A 96 -31.02 -6.68 3.52
CA GLN A 96 -30.85 -6.88 4.95
C GLN A 96 -29.49 -6.38 5.41
N VAL A 97 -29.43 -5.82 6.62
CA VAL A 97 -28.18 -5.52 7.31
C VAL A 97 -28.11 -6.24 8.64
N LEU A 98 -26.88 -6.49 9.09
CA LEU A 98 -26.68 -7.11 10.39
C LEU A 98 -27.19 -6.17 11.49
N ARG A 99 -27.74 -6.72 12.58
CA ARG A 99 -28.39 -5.95 13.66
C ARG A 99 -27.42 -5.22 14.58
N SER A 100 -26.15 -5.62 14.56
CA SER A 100 -25.03 -5.00 15.24
C SER A 100 -23.73 -5.46 14.58
N PRO A 101 -22.68 -4.63 14.49
CA PRO A 101 -21.38 -5.04 13.97
C PRO A 101 -20.72 -6.20 14.72
N THR A 102 -21.07 -6.40 15.99
CA THR A 102 -20.39 -7.35 16.89
C THR A 102 -21.11 -8.68 17.04
N VAL A 103 -22.34 -8.83 16.53
CA VAL A 103 -23.06 -10.10 16.65
C VAL A 103 -22.57 -11.11 15.62
N ALA A 104 -22.63 -12.39 15.98
CA ALA A 104 -22.33 -13.48 15.05
C ALA A 104 -23.24 -13.40 13.81
N ILE A 105 -22.67 -13.75 12.65
CA ILE A 105 -23.43 -13.89 11.41
C ILE A 105 -24.32 -15.14 11.53
N ALA A 106 -25.56 -14.93 11.95
CA ALA A 106 -26.60 -15.94 12.04
C ALA A 106 -27.87 -15.38 11.41
N ASP A 107 -28.78 -16.23 10.95
CA ASP A 107 -29.99 -15.77 10.24
C ASP A 107 -30.85 -14.80 11.09
N THR A 108 -30.90 -15.03 12.41
CA THR A 108 -31.60 -14.17 13.39
C THR A 108 -30.89 -12.85 13.70
N SER A 109 -29.69 -12.65 13.17
CA SER A 109 -28.91 -11.42 13.35
C SER A 109 -29.20 -10.36 12.30
N TRP A 110 -30.06 -10.62 11.32
CA TRP A 110 -30.32 -9.72 10.20
C TRP A 110 -31.63 -8.93 10.36
N VAL A 111 -31.65 -7.70 9.85
CA VAL A 111 -32.82 -6.83 9.81
C VAL A 111 -33.03 -6.36 8.38
N THR A 112 -34.23 -6.54 7.85
CA THR A 112 -34.63 -6.01 6.53
C THR A 112 -34.70 -4.48 6.60
N LEU A 113 -33.88 -3.81 5.79
CA LEU A 113 -33.91 -2.36 5.60
C LEU A 113 -34.96 -1.94 4.58
N ALA A 114 -35.06 -2.71 3.50
CA ALA A 114 -35.95 -2.41 2.40
C ALA A 114 -36.34 -3.68 1.66
N THR A 115 -37.53 -3.62 1.05
CA THR A 115 -38.07 -4.67 0.21
C THR A 115 -38.43 -4.08 -1.15
N THR A 116 -38.11 -4.80 -2.21
CA THR A 116 -38.50 -4.47 -3.58
C THR A 116 -38.86 -5.75 -4.33
N VAL A 117 -39.24 -5.63 -5.59
CA VAL A 117 -39.44 -6.77 -6.50
C VAL A 117 -38.58 -6.58 -7.74
N THR A 118 -38.16 -7.67 -8.36
CA THR A 118 -37.52 -7.61 -9.67
C THR A 118 -38.51 -7.10 -10.73
N GLU A 119 -38.00 -6.34 -11.68
CA GLU A 119 -38.72 -5.82 -12.83
C GLU A 119 -39.45 -6.93 -13.60
N ALA A 120 -40.55 -6.60 -14.26
CA ALA A 120 -41.25 -7.52 -15.14
C ALA A 120 -40.54 -7.69 -16.50
N THR A 121 -39.79 -6.67 -16.92
CA THR A 121 -39.08 -6.64 -18.20
C THR A 121 -37.77 -7.41 -18.09
N PRO A 122 -37.55 -8.46 -18.91
CA PRO A 122 -36.28 -9.17 -18.92
C PRO A 122 -35.16 -8.29 -19.50
N THR A 123 -33.97 -8.39 -18.91
CA THR A 123 -32.72 -7.89 -19.45
C THR A 123 -31.87 -9.09 -19.91
N THR A 124 -31.19 -8.96 -21.05
CA THR A 124 -30.26 -9.99 -21.55
C THR A 124 -28.84 -9.46 -21.53
N PHE A 125 -27.89 -10.29 -21.12
CA PHE A 125 -26.46 -10.00 -21.20
C PHE A 125 -25.73 -11.23 -21.73
N ASN A 126 -25.52 -11.27 -23.06
CA ASN A 126 -24.84 -12.33 -23.81
C ASN A 126 -25.26 -13.77 -23.45
N ASP A 127 -26.50 -13.95 -23.00
CA ASP A 127 -27.07 -15.24 -22.60
C ASP A 127 -28.54 -15.28 -23.04
N PRO A 128 -29.03 -16.40 -23.61
CA PRO A 128 -30.44 -16.55 -23.98
C PRO A 128 -31.38 -16.58 -22.76
N THR A 129 -30.89 -16.94 -21.58
CA THR A 129 -31.66 -16.86 -20.34
C THR A 129 -31.62 -15.43 -19.81
N PRO A 130 -32.78 -14.76 -19.71
CA PRO A 130 -32.83 -13.39 -19.22
C PRO A 130 -32.56 -13.33 -17.72
N ILE A 131 -32.20 -12.13 -17.28
CA ILE A 131 -32.13 -11.71 -15.89
C ILE A 131 -33.12 -10.56 -15.67
N PHE A 132 -33.59 -10.38 -14.45
CA PHE A 132 -34.55 -9.35 -14.09
C PHE A 132 -33.92 -8.44 -13.05
N ARG A 133 -33.82 -7.15 -13.38
CA ARG A 133 -33.15 -6.18 -12.53
C ARG A 133 -34.01 -5.83 -11.33
N TRP A 134 -33.37 -5.41 -10.25
CA TRP A 134 -34.03 -4.80 -9.11
C TRP A 134 -33.21 -3.62 -8.61
N ARG A 135 -33.89 -2.64 -8.03
CA ARG A 135 -33.27 -1.47 -7.41
C ARG A 135 -34.11 -1.02 -6.23
N VAL A 136 -33.45 -0.64 -5.14
CA VAL A 136 -34.11 -0.04 -3.99
C VAL A 136 -33.14 0.89 -3.27
N THR A 137 -33.62 2.04 -2.83
CA THR A 137 -32.82 2.94 -2.00
C THR A 137 -33.30 2.83 -0.56
N ALA A 138 -32.36 2.64 0.36
CA ALA A 138 -32.64 2.53 1.78
C ALA A 138 -31.60 3.31 2.58
N THR A 139 -32.05 3.94 3.67
CA THR A 139 -31.16 4.53 4.66
C THR A 139 -31.06 3.55 5.83
N PRO A 140 -29.88 3.06 6.21
CA PRO A 140 -29.74 2.09 7.31
C PRO A 140 -30.27 2.59 8.66
N GLY A 141 -30.36 3.91 8.84
CA GLY A 141 -31.27 4.58 9.78
C GLY A 141 -30.99 4.33 11.25
N SER A 142 -29.81 3.85 11.63
CA SER A 142 -29.51 3.46 13.00
C SER A 142 -28.10 3.84 13.42
N THR A 143 -27.92 4.31 14.66
CA THR A 143 -26.60 4.50 15.33
C THR A 143 -25.81 3.20 15.53
N ARG A 144 -26.27 2.11 14.91
CA ARG A 144 -25.73 0.76 14.96
C ARG A 144 -24.29 0.67 14.45
N TRP A 145 -23.93 1.55 13.52
CA TRP A 145 -22.65 1.52 12.83
C TRP A 145 -21.84 2.75 13.21
N PRO A 146 -20.66 2.57 13.83
CA PRO A 146 -19.84 3.71 14.23
C PRO A 146 -19.32 4.45 12.99
N LEU A 147 -19.11 5.77 13.13
CA LEU A 147 -18.38 6.56 12.15
C LEU A 147 -16.99 5.95 11.96
N GLY A 148 -16.60 5.69 10.72
CA GLY A 148 -15.35 5.02 10.40
C GLY A 148 -15.42 3.51 10.49
N GLY A 149 -16.57 2.91 10.79
CA GLY A 149 -16.75 1.46 10.84
C GLY A 149 -17.25 0.81 9.55
N LEU A 150 -17.56 -0.47 9.64
CA LEU A 150 -18.11 -1.29 8.56
C LEU A 150 -19.61 -1.54 8.75
N MET A 151 -20.38 -1.47 7.66
CA MET A 151 -21.76 -1.94 7.62
C MET A 151 -21.86 -3.20 6.76
N ARG A 152 -22.29 -4.31 7.36
CA ARG A 152 -22.55 -5.56 6.63
C ARG A 152 -23.97 -5.64 6.11
N PHE A 153 -24.11 -6.04 4.85
CA PHE A 153 -25.40 -6.24 4.21
C PHE A 153 -25.44 -7.50 3.35
N ARG A 154 -26.63 -8.05 3.17
CA ARG A 154 -26.92 -9.15 2.25
C ARG A 154 -28.24 -8.90 1.54
N THR A 155 -28.41 -9.56 0.40
CA THR A 155 -29.61 -9.46 -0.44
C THR A 155 -30.26 -10.84 -0.52
N ILE A 156 -31.54 -10.93 -0.17
CA ILE A 156 -32.29 -12.18 -0.13
C ILE A 156 -33.39 -12.15 -1.18
N ALA A 157 -33.40 -13.15 -2.07
CA ALA A 157 -34.47 -13.37 -3.03
C ALA A 157 -35.45 -14.42 -2.51
N THR A 158 -36.75 -14.11 -2.57
CA THR A 158 -37.84 -15.04 -2.27
C THR A 158 -38.62 -15.31 -3.56
N ASP A 159 -38.58 -16.56 -4.03
CA ASP A 159 -39.29 -16.96 -5.25
C ASP A 159 -40.80 -17.17 -5.02
N ALA A 160 -41.53 -17.47 -6.10
CA ALA A 160 -42.98 -17.71 -6.05
C ALA A 160 -43.38 -18.92 -5.18
N ALA A 161 -42.45 -19.84 -4.90
CA ALA A 161 -42.66 -20.97 -4.01
C ALA A 161 -42.33 -20.64 -2.54
N GLY A 162 -41.95 -19.39 -2.24
CA GLY A 162 -41.55 -18.94 -0.91
C GLY A 162 -40.13 -19.35 -0.52
N ARG A 163 -39.32 -19.87 -1.44
CA ARG A 163 -37.95 -20.29 -1.16
C ARG A 163 -37.05 -19.06 -1.09
N LYS A 164 -36.32 -18.93 0.03
CA LYS A 164 -35.33 -17.85 0.24
C LYS A 164 -33.93 -18.30 -0.20
N THR A 165 -33.25 -17.45 -0.94
CA THR A 165 -31.85 -17.64 -1.38
C THR A 165 -31.07 -16.35 -1.24
N ALA A 166 -29.77 -16.44 -0.95
CA ALA A 166 -28.91 -15.27 -0.96
C ALA A 166 -28.53 -14.93 -2.41
N LEU A 167 -28.57 -13.65 -2.76
CA LEU A 167 -28.05 -13.17 -4.03
C LEU A 167 -26.53 -12.92 -3.93
N PRO A 168 -25.80 -13.13 -5.03
CA PRO A 168 -24.37 -12.89 -5.06
C PRO A 168 -24.03 -11.39 -5.02
N PHE A 169 -22.76 -11.08 -4.78
CA PHE A 169 -22.21 -9.73 -4.84
C PHE A 169 -20.82 -9.72 -5.48
N PHE A 170 -20.44 -8.58 -6.06
CA PHE A 170 -19.10 -8.31 -6.56
C PHE A 170 -18.23 -7.65 -5.49
N ASP A 171 -16.92 -7.76 -5.62
CA ASP A 171 -15.97 -6.90 -4.93
C ASP A 171 -15.79 -5.59 -5.70
N GLU A 172 -15.37 -4.53 -5.02
CA GLU A 172 -15.12 -3.23 -5.65
C GLU A 172 -14.05 -3.32 -6.77
N SER A 173 -13.10 -4.25 -6.64
CA SER A 173 -12.08 -4.50 -7.67
C SER A 173 -12.53 -5.41 -8.83
N ALA A 174 -13.81 -5.82 -8.88
CA ALA A 174 -14.30 -6.76 -9.90
C ALA A 174 -14.42 -6.17 -11.31
N GLY A 175 -14.38 -4.84 -11.47
CA GLY A 175 -14.59 -4.16 -12.76
C GLY A 175 -13.68 -4.66 -13.88
N LEU A 176 -12.39 -4.84 -13.62
CA LEU A 176 -11.42 -5.37 -14.60
C LEU A 176 -11.74 -6.82 -15.02
N CYS A 177 -12.22 -7.65 -14.09
CA CYS A 177 -12.64 -9.02 -14.41
C CYS A 177 -13.85 -9.00 -15.35
N VAL A 178 -14.84 -8.16 -15.02
CA VAL A 178 -16.08 -8.04 -15.80
C VAL A 178 -15.77 -7.52 -17.20
N GLU A 179 -14.94 -6.49 -17.32
CA GLU A 179 -14.57 -5.91 -18.62
C GLU A 179 -13.86 -6.95 -19.50
N ARG A 180 -12.92 -7.72 -18.94
CA ARG A 180 -12.24 -8.81 -19.65
C ARG A 180 -13.23 -9.88 -20.15
N LEU A 181 -14.30 -10.13 -19.39
CA LEU A 181 -15.32 -11.11 -19.72
C LEU A 181 -16.58 -10.49 -20.33
N ARG A 182 -16.55 -9.23 -20.79
CA ARG A 182 -17.75 -8.50 -21.25
C ARG A 182 -18.49 -9.13 -22.42
N ALA A 183 -17.82 -9.99 -23.19
CA ALA A 183 -18.39 -10.73 -24.31
C ALA A 183 -18.92 -12.12 -23.92
N ARG A 184 -18.73 -12.53 -22.66
CA ARG A 184 -19.20 -13.81 -22.11
C ARG A 184 -20.62 -13.66 -21.56
N SER A 185 -21.27 -14.79 -21.37
CA SER A 185 -22.61 -14.84 -20.76
C SER A 185 -22.58 -14.27 -19.33
N TRP A 186 -23.68 -13.71 -18.86
CA TRP A 186 -23.75 -13.21 -17.48
C TRP A 186 -23.45 -14.30 -16.45
N ARG A 187 -23.77 -15.57 -16.74
CA ARG A 187 -23.45 -16.71 -15.87
C ARG A 187 -21.96 -16.91 -15.73
N GLU A 188 -21.23 -16.85 -16.86
CA GLU A 188 -19.78 -16.99 -16.86
C GLU A 188 -19.10 -15.80 -16.18
N VAL A 189 -19.60 -14.57 -16.41
CA VAL A 189 -19.10 -13.39 -15.70
C VAL A 189 -19.33 -13.52 -14.21
N LEU A 190 -20.54 -13.88 -13.79
CA LEU A 190 -20.86 -14.03 -12.38
C LEU A 190 -20.03 -15.14 -11.72
N ALA A 191 -19.88 -16.29 -12.38
CA ALA A 191 -19.10 -17.42 -11.85
C ALA A 191 -17.62 -17.09 -11.67
N GLN A 192 -17.05 -16.22 -12.51
CA GLN A 192 -15.62 -15.89 -12.50
C GLN A 192 -15.28 -14.58 -11.79
N CYS A 193 -16.22 -13.63 -11.70
CA CYS A 193 -15.94 -12.29 -11.20
C CYS A 193 -16.67 -11.95 -9.89
N LYS A 194 -17.64 -12.76 -9.43
CA LYS A 194 -18.24 -12.56 -8.10
C LYS A 194 -17.15 -12.60 -7.04
N SER A 195 -17.41 -11.95 -5.89
CA SER A 195 -16.50 -12.06 -4.76
C SER A 195 -16.29 -13.53 -4.40
N PRO A 196 -15.07 -13.99 -4.07
CA PRO A 196 -14.88 -15.35 -3.58
C PRO A 196 -15.60 -15.58 -2.24
N PHE A 197 -15.90 -14.50 -1.50
CA PHE A 197 -16.77 -14.54 -0.31
C PHE A 197 -18.26 -14.60 -0.67
N SER A 198 -18.66 -14.34 -1.91
CA SER A 198 -20.06 -14.28 -2.32
C SER A 198 -20.70 -15.66 -2.35
N PRO A 199 -21.95 -15.81 -1.88
CA PRO A 199 -22.71 -17.03 -2.15
C PRO A 199 -22.88 -17.26 -3.66
N ASP A 200 -23.14 -18.51 -4.02
CA ASP A 200 -23.58 -18.85 -5.37
C ASP A 200 -25.00 -18.35 -5.62
N LEU A 201 -25.31 -18.05 -6.88
CA LEU A 201 -26.66 -17.65 -7.26
C LEU A 201 -27.65 -18.78 -6.97
N GLY A 202 -28.66 -18.48 -6.16
CA GLY A 202 -29.64 -19.48 -5.70
C GLY A 202 -29.10 -20.36 -4.56
N GLY A 203 -27.94 -20.04 -3.99
CA GLY A 203 -27.37 -20.75 -2.85
C GLY A 203 -28.25 -20.63 -1.59
N PRO A 204 -28.25 -21.66 -0.72
CA PRO A 204 -29.01 -21.63 0.51
C PRO A 204 -28.45 -20.59 1.48
N ILE A 205 -29.33 -20.02 2.30
CA ILE A 205 -28.93 -19.16 3.42
C ILE A 205 -28.52 -20.07 4.58
N THR A 206 -27.30 -19.91 5.06
CA THR A 206 -26.75 -20.66 6.19
C THR A 206 -26.07 -19.70 7.16
N ASN A 207 -25.69 -20.20 8.35
CA ASN A 207 -24.87 -19.42 9.30
C ASN A 207 -23.43 -19.19 8.80
N GLN A 208 -23.05 -19.77 7.65
CA GLN A 208 -21.76 -19.55 7.00
C GLN A 208 -21.86 -18.58 5.81
N THR A 209 -23.09 -18.22 5.39
CA THR A 209 -23.30 -17.27 4.29
C THR A 209 -22.68 -15.92 4.64
N ARG A 210 -21.58 -15.59 3.96
CA ARG A 210 -20.89 -14.31 4.08
C ARG A 210 -21.74 -13.19 3.47
N ALA A 211 -21.33 -11.97 3.77
CA ALA A 211 -22.04 -10.76 3.41
C ALA A 211 -21.06 -9.73 2.87
N ALA A 212 -21.54 -8.88 1.99
CA ALA A 212 -20.77 -7.72 1.56
C ALA A 212 -20.68 -6.71 2.72
N ALA A 213 -19.60 -5.94 2.75
CA ALA A 213 -19.40 -4.86 3.69
C ALA A 213 -19.18 -3.54 2.96
N ILE A 214 -19.83 -2.50 3.45
CA ILE A 214 -19.63 -1.12 3.06
C ILE A 214 -18.72 -0.47 4.10
N VAL A 215 -17.75 0.31 3.63
CA VAL A 215 -16.69 0.90 4.44
C VAL A 215 -16.95 2.40 4.65
N SER A 216 -17.07 2.83 5.92
CA SER A 216 -17.02 4.26 6.25
C SER A 216 -15.56 4.71 6.33
N THR A 217 -15.17 5.67 5.50
CA THR A 217 -13.85 6.32 5.57
C THR A 217 -13.86 7.57 6.45
N GLY A 218 -15.03 7.94 6.98
CA GLY A 218 -15.11 9.05 7.92
C GLY A 218 -14.34 8.74 9.20
N ARG A 219 -13.40 9.60 9.59
CA ARG A 219 -12.65 9.54 10.87
C ARG A 219 -11.51 8.50 10.90
N GLU A 220 -10.63 8.47 9.92
CA GLU A 220 -9.42 7.61 9.96
C GLU A 220 -8.57 7.80 11.24
N PRO A 221 -7.85 6.76 11.72
CA PRO A 221 -6.86 6.92 12.80
C PRO A 221 -5.82 7.98 12.42
N GLY A 222 -5.63 9.00 13.27
CA GLY A 222 -4.89 10.23 12.95
C GLY A 222 -5.79 11.46 12.92
N ASN A 223 -6.93 11.38 12.21
CA ASN A 223 -7.93 12.45 12.13
C ASN A 223 -9.11 12.26 13.08
N ALA A 224 -9.09 11.19 13.87
CA ALA A 224 -10.16 10.77 14.76
C ALA A 224 -10.16 11.42 16.16
N GLY A 225 -9.20 12.29 16.47
CA GLY A 225 -8.89 12.65 17.87
C GLY A 225 -8.16 11.53 18.63
N PHE A 226 -7.80 10.45 17.94
CA PHE A 226 -6.83 9.46 18.37
C PHE A 226 -5.74 9.40 17.31
N THR A 227 -4.52 9.71 17.71
CA THR A 227 -3.33 9.61 16.87
C THR A 227 -2.60 8.34 17.24
N PRO A 228 -2.54 7.33 16.36
CA PRO A 228 -1.75 6.13 16.60
C PRO A 228 -0.29 6.50 16.85
N PRO A 229 0.39 5.80 17.77
CA PRO A 229 1.81 6.00 17.95
C PRO A 229 2.55 5.28 16.81
N TYR A 230 2.77 6.00 15.71
CA TYR A 230 3.42 5.44 14.52
C TYR A 230 4.83 4.95 14.84
N LEU A 231 5.22 3.88 14.16
CA LEU A 231 6.55 3.28 14.28
C LEU A 231 6.96 3.02 15.74
N ASN A 232 6.06 2.65 16.66
CA ASN A 232 6.41 2.50 18.07
C ASN A 232 6.45 1.04 18.57
N ARG A 233 6.11 0.07 17.72
CA ARG A 233 5.83 -1.33 18.09
C ARG A 233 7.07 -2.06 18.64
N LYS A 234 8.27 -1.58 18.34
CA LYS A 234 9.54 -2.07 18.89
C LYS A 234 9.95 -1.40 20.20
N GLY A 235 9.12 -0.50 20.72
CA GLY A 235 9.39 0.33 21.89
C GLY A 235 10.20 1.57 21.54
N GLU A 236 10.11 2.57 22.39
CA GLU A 236 10.93 3.79 22.31
C GLU A 236 12.23 3.61 23.10
N ILE A 237 13.28 4.29 22.66
CA ILE A 237 14.56 4.39 23.38
C ILE A 237 14.99 5.86 23.45
N THR A 238 15.95 6.16 24.33
CA THR A 238 16.42 7.53 24.54
C THR A 238 17.44 7.97 23.48
N VAL A 239 17.69 9.27 23.41
CA VAL A 239 18.81 9.83 22.63
C VAL A 239 20.15 9.33 23.18
N GLU A 240 20.26 9.11 24.49
CA GLU A 240 21.43 8.53 25.13
C GLU A 240 21.68 7.09 24.67
N ASP A 241 20.63 6.28 24.54
CA ASP A 241 20.71 4.94 23.99
C ASP A 241 21.18 4.96 22.52
N THR A 242 20.74 5.95 21.74
CA THR A 242 21.19 6.16 20.35
C THR A 242 22.68 6.48 20.30
N LYS A 243 23.14 7.42 21.13
CA LYS A 243 24.58 7.76 21.23
C LYS A 243 25.40 6.55 21.64
N ALA A 244 24.91 5.75 22.60
CA ALA A 244 25.57 4.53 23.03
C ALA A 244 25.62 3.47 21.92
N TYR A 245 24.57 3.36 21.10
CA TYR A 245 24.54 2.52 19.92
C TYR A 245 25.57 2.98 18.87
N TYR A 246 25.57 4.26 18.50
CA TYR A 246 26.53 4.84 17.55
C TYR A 246 27.97 4.67 17.99
N ALA A 247 28.27 4.86 19.28
CA ALA A 247 29.60 4.58 19.81
C ALA A 247 29.97 3.09 19.71
N ALA A 248 29.01 2.17 19.88
CA ALA A 248 29.25 0.73 19.80
C ALA A 248 29.49 0.22 18.38
N ILE A 249 28.96 0.91 17.37
CA ILE A 249 29.14 0.57 15.95
C ILE A 249 30.19 1.44 15.24
N ASP A 250 30.83 2.36 15.97
CA ASP A 250 31.79 3.31 15.40
C ASP A 250 31.17 4.12 14.24
N ALA A 251 30.02 4.77 14.50
CA ALA A 251 29.25 5.45 13.46
C ALA A 251 30.05 6.60 12.80
N PRO A 252 30.10 6.68 11.45
CA PRO A 252 30.71 7.82 10.75
C PRO A 252 30.03 9.12 11.16
N ALA A 253 30.80 10.17 11.44
CA ALA A 253 30.31 11.44 11.98
C ALA A 253 29.59 12.28 10.93
N THR A 254 29.86 12.03 9.64
CA THR A 254 29.20 12.70 8.52
C THR A 254 28.76 11.73 7.43
N LEU A 255 27.82 12.15 6.58
CA LEU A 255 27.40 11.39 5.41
C LEU A 255 28.56 11.17 4.44
N ASP A 256 29.47 12.13 4.30
CA ASP A 256 30.64 11.99 3.44
C ASP A 256 31.61 10.93 3.98
N GLU A 257 31.84 10.89 5.30
CA GLU A 257 32.62 9.82 5.93
C GLU A 257 31.95 8.45 5.75
N TYR A 258 30.62 8.37 5.81
CA TYR A 258 29.89 7.14 5.49
C TYR A 258 30.12 6.73 4.03
N LYS A 259 29.99 7.68 3.09
CA LYS A 259 30.19 7.44 1.67
C LYS A 259 31.61 6.95 1.38
N GLU A 260 32.61 7.59 1.96
CA GLU A 260 34.02 7.20 1.88
C GLU A 260 34.24 5.79 2.46
N ARG A 261 33.74 5.53 3.68
CA ARG A 261 33.91 4.24 4.36
C ARG A 261 33.39 3.07 3.54
N PHE A 262 32.29 3.24 2.81
CA PHE A 262 31.66 2.18 2.04
C PHE A 262 31.94 2.25 0.53
N GLY A 263 32.72 3.23 0.06
CA GLY A 263 33.19 3.32 -1.33
C GLY A 263 32.20 3.89 -2.33
N PHE A 264 31.24 4.71 -1.87
CA PHE A 264 30.37 5.48 -2.74
C PHE A 264 31.16 6.58 -3.47
N GLY A 265 30.83 6.84 -4.74
CA GLY A 265 31.56 7.81 -5.57
C GLY A 265 32.91 7.31 -6.15
N GLU A 266 33.46 6.20 -5.65
CA GLU A 266 34.72 5.61 -6.15
C GLU A 266 34.52 4.42 -7.10
N SER A 267 33.32 3.82 -7.11
CA SER A 267 33.07 2.49 -7.66
C SER A 267 32.18 2.49 -8.92
N ARG A 268 32.44 1.52 -9.80
CA ARG A 268 31.42 1.02 -10.73
C ARG A 268 30.53 0.06 -9.94
N GLY A 269 29.22 0.23 -9.98
CA GLY A 269 28.27 -0.71 -9.36
C GLY A 269 27.33 -0.08 -8.32
N GLU A 270 27.48 1.20 -8.01
CA GLU A 270 26.46 1.96 -7.31
C GLU A 270 25.16 1.96 -8.13
N VAL A 271 24.05 1.71 -7.45
CA VAL A 271 22.71 1.70 -8.02
C VAL A 271 21.92 2.83 -7.39
N GLU A 272 21.38 3.71 -8.23
CA GLU A 272 20.56 4.86 -7.85
C GLU A 272 19.11 4.64 -8.30
N THR A 273 18.16 5.02 -7.44
CA THR A 273 16.73 5.07 -7.77
C THR A 273 16.08 6.31 -7.12
N THR A 274 15.09 6.90 -7.80
CA THR A 274 14.33 8.05 -7.31
C THR A 274 12.84 7.77 -7.40
N PHE A 275 12.13 7.84 -6.28
CA PHE A 275 10.72 7.47 -6.21
C PHE A 275 10.01 8.17 -5.05
N PHE A 276 8.68 8.22 -5.08
CA PHE A 276 7.86 8.57 -3.92
C PHE A 276 7.39 7.27 -3.25
N ASN A 277 7.56 7.16 -1.93
CA ASN A 277 7.22 5.94 -1.22
C ASN A 277 5.80 5.98 -0.62
N ALA A 278 4.80 5.54 -1.39
CA ALA A 278 3.41 5.50 -0.97
C ALA A 278 3.10 4.32 -0.01
N GLY A 279 3.95 3.30 0.07
CA GLY A 279 3.76 2.15 0.97
C GLY A 279 4.38 2.31 2.35
N ASP A 280 4.93 3.48 2.68
CA ASP A 280 5.72 3.71 3.89
C ASP A 280 5.57 5.15 4.45
N LEU A 281 6.40 6.12 4.06
CA LEU A 281 6.47 7.45 4.68
C LEU A 281 5.73 8.53 3.88
N GLY A 282 5.32 8.24 2.64
CA GLY A 282 4.58 9.19 1.83
C GLY A 282 5.42 10.42 1.49
N ILE A 283 6.68 10.19 1.10
CA ILE A 283 7.69 11.22 0.79
C ILE A 283 8.53 10.80 -0.43
N GLY A 284 9.18 11.79 -1.06
CA GLY A 284 10.16 11.57 -2.11
C GLY A 284 11.46 11.01 -1.56
N ARG A 285 12.11 10.12 -2.32
CA ARG A 285 13.32 9.41 -1.91
C ARG A 285 14.29 9.31 -3.07
N GLU A 286 15.56 9.59 -2.78
CA GLU A 286 16.70 9.27 -3.64
C GLU A 286 17.52 8.21 -2.90
N MET A 287 17.55 7.00 -3.43
CA MET A 287 18.16 5.82 -2.82
C MET A 287 19.40 5.40 -3.60
N HIS A 288 20.49 5.17 -2.87
CA HIS A 288 21.75 4.66 -3.38
C HIS A 288 22.11 3.38 -2.66
N CYS A 289 22.51 2.35 -3.41
CA CYS A 289 22.99 1.09 -2.86
C CYS A 289 24.27 0.65 -3.55
N LEU A 290 25.16 0.03 -2.78
CA LEU A 290 26.43 -0.50 -3.24
C LEU A 290 26.78 -1.78 -2.47
N GLU A 291 27.18 -2.81 -3.19
CA GLU A 291 27.85 -3.99 -2.61
C GLU A 291 29.36 -3.73 -2.67
N SER A 292 29.97 -3.47 -1.51
CA SER A 292 31.39 -3.16 -1.41
C SER A 292 32.24 -4.42 -1.61
N LYS A 293 33.57 -4.24 -1.76
CA LYS A 293 34.52 -5.34 -2.02
C LYS A 293 34.61 -6.38 -0.90
N ASP A 294 34.10 -6.07 0.29
CA ASP A 294 34.15 -6.93 1.48
C ASP A 294 32.80 -7.59 1.79
N ASP A 295 31.96 -7.81 0.77
CA ASP A 295 30.60 -8.35 0.88
C ASP A 295 29.73 -7.56 1.88
N VAL A 296 29.95 -6.24 1.95
CA VAL A 296 29.12 -5.31 2.72
C VAL A 296 28.11 -4.67 1.79
N LEU A 297 26.82 -4.88 2.06
CA LEU A 297 25.78 -4.10 1.41
C LEU A 297 25.60 -2.80 2.19
N ALA A 298 25.89 -1.67 1.54
CA ALA A 298 25.66 -0.34 2.08
C ALA A 298 24.60 0.37 1.23
N CYS A 299 23.65 1.04 1.86
CA CYS A 299 22.73 1.93 1.17
C CYS A 299 22.48 3.20 1.98
N TYR A 300 22.24 4.32 1.30
CA TYR A 300 21.70 5.52 1.91
C TYR A 300 20.53 6.06 1.10
N VAL A 301 19.59 6.70 1.79
CA VAL A 301 18.43 7.34 1.19
C VAL A 301 18.23 8.72 1.74
N THR A 302 18.22 9.71 0.86
CA THR A 302 17.84 11.07 1.21
C THR A 302 16.32 11.22 1.04
N ASN A 303 15.70 11.82 2.05
CA ASN A 303 14.26 12.00 2.16
C ASN A 303 13.88 13.44 1.80
N TYR A 304 12.85 13.58 0.97
CA TYR A 304 12.40 14.82 0.34
C TYR A 304 10.90 15.02 0.50
N GLY A 305 10.46 16.29 0.56
CA GLY A 305 9.08 16.65 0.83
C GLY A 305 9.01 17.39 2.16
N VAL A 306 9.02 18.71 2.07
CA VAL A 306 8.89 19.62 3.20
C VAL A 306 7.72 20.58 2.98
N ASP A 307 7.21 21.14 4.06
CA ASP A 307 6.23 22.22 4.00
C ASP A 307 6.88 23.57 3.66
N ALA A 308 6.08 24.63 3.65
CA ALA A 308 6.55 25.98 3.34
C ALA A 308 7.60 26.52 4.35
N ASP A 309 7.64 25.96 5.55
CA ASP A 309 8.57 26.33 6.62
C ASP A 309 9.84 25.44 6.61
N GLY A 310 9.92 24.48 5.69
CA GLY A 310 11.03 23.54 5.57
C GLY A 310 10.96 22.36 6.54
N ALA A 311 9.84 22.17 7.24
CA ALA A 311 9.63 21.01 8.10
C ALA A 311 9.20 19.79 7.27
N PRO A 312 9.55 18.56 7.67
CA PRO A 312 9.15 17.35 6.95
C PRO A 312 7.63 17.27 6.76
N LEU A 313 7.17 17.09 5.52
CA LEU A 313 5.76 16.96 5.16
C LEU A 313 5.48 15.53 4.70
N PHE A 314 4.95 14.72 5.62
CA PHE A 314 4.49 13.36 5.32
C PHE A 314 3.11 13.41 4.66
N ASN A 315 2.82 12.47 3.76
CA ASN A 315 1.56 12.43 3.01
C ASN A 315 1.28 13.70 2.20
N GLY A 316 2.34 14.40 1.78
CA GLY A 316 2.25 15.58 0.91
C GLY A 316 1.92 15.23 -0.54
N ASP A 317 1.99 16.24 -1.41
CA ASP A 317 1.82 16.06 -2.86
C ASP A 317 2.98 15.20 -3.43
N PRO A 318 2.70 14.02 -4.00
CA PRO A 318 3.73 13.15 -4.55
C PRO A 318 4.58 13.79 -5.64
N ASP A 319 3.97 14.62 -6.50
CA ASP A 319 4.67 15.27 -7.61
C ASP A 319 5.67 16.31 -7.09
N ALA A 320 5.27 17.10 -6.09
CA ALA A 320 6.15 18.07 -5.43
C ALA A 320 7.33 17.40 -4.73
N ALA A 321 7.08 16.31 -4.00
CA ALA A 321 8.12 15.57 -3.31
C ALA A 321 9.08 14.85 -4.27
N LEU A 322 8.58 14.32 -5.40
CA LEU A 322 9.41 13.80 -6.49
C LEU A 322 10.25 14.90 -7.14
N ASP A 323 9.68 16.07 -7.38
CA ASP A 323 10.41 17.20 -7.96
C ASP A 323 11.56 17.66 -7.08
N ASP A 324 11.37 17.67 -5.76
CA ASP A 324 12.43 17.94 -4.80
C ASP A 324 13.51 16.87 -4.80
N ALA A 325 13.14 15.59 -4.83
CA ALA A 325 14.09 14.47 -4.92
C ALA A 325 14.92 14.54 -6.21
N ILE A 326 14.27 14.75 -7.36
CA ILE A 326 14.94 14.85 -8.68
C ILE A 326 15.88 16.04 -8.74
N ALA A 327 15.46 17.19 -8.17
CA ALA A 327 16.28 18.38 -8.12
C ALA A 327 17.33 18.35 -7.00
N ARG A 328 17.28 17.35 -6.11
CA ARG A 328 18.08 17.24 -4.89
C ARG A 328 17.99 18.49 -4.02
N ARG A 329 16.78 19.02 -3.84
CA ARG A 329 16.50 20.21 -3.02
C ARG A 329 15.58 19.86 -1.88
N ASN A 330 15.67 20.60 -0.78
CA ASN A 330 14.81 20.40 0.39
C ASN A 330 14.89 18.99 1.01
N GLY A 331 16.06 18.34 0.91
CA GLY A 331 16.32 17.11 1.64
C GLY A 331 16.43 17.41 3.14
N PHE A 332 15.64 16.73 3.97
CA PHE A 332 15.59 17.03 5.41
C PHE A 332 16.33 16.00 6.27
N ALA A 333 16.50 14.77 5.79
CA ALA A 333 17.24 13.72 6.47
C ALA A 333 17.77 12.69 5.47
N THR A 334 18.93 12.11 5.77
CA THR A 334 19.46 10.94 5.07
C THR A 334 19.55 9.76 6.02
N VAL A 335 18.85 8.66 5.73
CA VAL A 335 18.95 7.42 6.49
C VAL A 335 19.90 6.49 5.75
N ALA A 336 20.86 5.91 6.44
CA ALA A 336 21.82 4.97 5.86
C ALA A 336 21.86 3.66 6.62
N MET A 337 22.22 2.59 5.92
CA MET A 337 22.31 1.24 6.46
C MET A 337 23.55 0.54 5.95
N ALA A 338 24.13 -0.34 6.76
CA ALA A 338 25.17 -1.27 6.32
C ALA A 338 24.86 -2.68 6.82
N LYS A 339 24.99 -3.69 5.96
CA LYS A 339 24.92 -5.11 6.30
C LYS A 339 26.30 -5.73 6.13
N PHE A 340 26.82 -6.29 7.20
CA PHE A 340 28.06 -7.05 7.23
C PHE A 340 27.77 -8.55 7.10
N GLY A 341 28.30 -9.17 6.05
CA GLY A 341 28.20 -10.59 5.77
C GLY A 341 26.80 -11.08 5.34
N THR A 342 26.74 -12.32 4.87
CA THR A 342 25.55 -12.90 4.19
C THR A 342 24.62 -13.70 5.11
N LYS A 343 24.97 -13.82 6.40
CA LYS A 343 24.18 -14.57 7.37
C LYS A 343 23.06 -13.69 7.94
N TYR A 344 21.82 -14.15 7.82
CA TYR A 344 20.69 -13.57 8.55
C TYR A 344 20.84 -13.83 10.06
N ASN A 345 20.52 -12.82 10.87
CA ASN A 345 20.54 -12.90 12.34
C ASN A 345 21.89 -13.40 12.88
N ASP A 346 22.97 -12.69 12.56
CA ASP A 346 24.29 -13.03 13.09
C ASP A 346 24.26 -12.97 14.64
N PRO A 347 24.63 -14.06 15.35
CA PRO A 347 24.66 -14.05 16.81
C PRO A 347 25.63 -13.02 17.40
N ARG A 348 26.61 -12.54 16.61
CA ARG A 348 27.52 -11.46 16.98
C ARG A 348 26.83 -10.09 17.07
N GLY A 349 25.63 -9.94 16.51
CA GLY A 349 24.87 -8.69 16.49
C GLY A 349 25.57 -7.56 15.74
N ASN A 350 24.84 -6.44 15.57
CA ASN A 350 25.24 -5.27 14.79
C ASN A 350 25.72 -5.62 13.38
N ASP A 351 25.22 -6.73 12.82
CA ASP A 351 25.47 -7.12 11.44
C ASP A 351 24.67 -6.25 10.49
N VAL A 352 23.49 -5.77 10.90
CA VAL A 352 22.85 -4.59 10.32
C VAL A 352 23.10 -3.38 11.22
N GLN A 353 23.47 -2.27 10.60
CA GLN A 353 23.71 -1.00 11.27
C GLN A 353 22.87 0.10 10.63
N PHE A 354 22.32 1.00 11.43
CA PHE A 354 21.55 2.16 10.99
C PHE A 354 22.30 3.44 11.33
N PHE A 355 22.26 4.42 10.42
CA PHE A 355 22.82 5.75 10.59
C PHE A 355 21.80 6.77 10.11
N VAL A 356 21.77 7.95 10.72
CA VAL A 356 20.93 9.05 10.27
C VAL A 356 21.79 10.30 10.22
N TYR A 357 21.68 11.03 9.13
CA TYR A 357 22.35 12.30 8.91
C TYR A 357 21.31 13.40 8.71
N GLY A 358 21.54 14.55 9.31
CA GLY A 358 20.73 15.76 9.08
C GLY A 358 20.91 16.31 7.67
N ALA A 359 20.15 17.36 7.35
CA ALA A 359 20.27 18.07 6.06
C ALA A 359 21.67 18.67 5.83
N ASP A 360 22.42 18.94 6.90
CA ASP A 360 23.81 19.40 6.87
C ASP A 360 24.84 18.26 6.69
N GLY A 361 24.37 17.00 6.63
CA GLY A 361 25.21 15.82 6.52
C GLY A 361 25.84 15.37 7.84
N ALA A 362 25.57 16.02 8.98
CA ALA A 362 26.09 15.62 10.28
C ALA A 362 25.28 14.46 10.88
N LEU A 363 25.93 13.56 11.62
CA LEU A 363 25.28 12.45 12.31
C LEU A 363 24.22 12.96 13.31
N ALA A 364 22.98 12.54 13.12
CA ALA A 364 21.84 12.92 13.94
C ALA A 364 21.41 11.74 14.82
N ASN A 365 21.04 12.00 16.07
CA ASN A 365 20.56 10.96 17.00
C ASN A 365 19.06 10.66 16.85
N GLU A 366 18.37 11.41 16.01
CA GLU A 366 16.93 11.33 15.83
C GLU A 366 16.59 11.49 14.35
N ALA A 367 15.59 10.74 13.90
CA ALA A 367 14.93 10.94 12.61
C ALA A 367 13.43 11.04 12.85
N GLN A 368 12.79 12.15 12.47
CA GLN A 368 11.34 12.19 12.38
C GLN A 368 10.92 11.51 11.09
N LEU A 369 10.15 10.42 11.18
CA LEU A 369 9.70 9.60 10.05
C LEU A 369 8.16 9.52 9.99
N ASP A 370 7.47 10.38 10.73
CA ASP A 370 6.02 10.52 10.72
C ASP A 370 5.64 11.91 11.26
N SER A 371 4.39 12.33 11.05
CA SER A 371 3.90 13.66 11.42
C SER A 371 3.88 13.92 12.93
N THR A 372 3.91 12.87 13.76
CA THR A 372 3.78 12.96 15.21
C THR A 372 5.13 13.09 15.90
N GLY A 373 6.18 12.53 15.29
CA GLY A 373 7.53 12.53 15.83
C GLY A 373 7.65 11.85 17.19
N GLN A 374 6.80 10.87 17.50
CA GLN A 374 6.79 10.19 18.80
C GLN A 374 7.98 9.24 18.97
N ASN A 375 8.30 8.43 17.95
CA ASN A 375 9.48 7.55 17.99
C ASN A 375 10.56 8.00 17.01
N LYS A 376 11.55 8.73 17.49
CA LYS A 376 12.62 9.31 16.65
C LYS A 376 13.99 8.65 16.80
N SER A 377 14.24 8.00 17.93
CA SER A 377 15.57 7.50 18.33
C SER A 377 16.01 6.24 17.57
N ILE A 378 17.32 6.11 17.32
CA ILE A 378 17.94 5.05 16.51
C ILE A 378 18.63 4.02 17.42
N PRO A 379 18.49 2.70 17.20
CA PRO A 379 17.94 2.05 16.00
C PRO A 379 16.43 1.80 16.04
N ASN A 380 15.76 1.99 17.19
CA ASN A 380 14.40 1.48 17.36
C ASN A 380 13.41 2.03 16.33
N ASN A 381 13.47 3.31 15.99
CA ASN A 381 12.66 3.89 14.92
C ASN A 381 12.73 3.07 13.62
N CYS A 382 13.94 2.74 13.15
CA CYS A 382 14.16 1.93 11.95
C CYS A 382 13.72 0.45 12.10
N THR A 383 13.88 -0.14 13.30
CA THR A 383 13.57 -1.57 13.52
C THR A 383 12.09 -1.93 13.40
N ASN A 384 11.19 -0.95 13.41
CA ASN A 384 9.76 -1.19 13.20
C ASN A 384 9.48 -1.73 11.80
N CYS A 385 10.14 -1.19 10.78
CA CYS A 385 10.03 -1.67 9.41
C CYS A 385 11.10 -2.72 9.10
N HIS A 386 12.35 -2.49 9.53
CA HIS A 386 13.49 -3.35 9.20
C HIS A 386 13.66 -4.59 10.10
N GLY A 387 12.73 -4.81 11.03
CA GLY A 387 12.78 -5.94 11.95
C GLY A 387 13.92 -5.83 12.98
N GLY A 388 14.17 -6.94 13.66
CA GLY A 388 15.19 -7.03 14.70
C GLY A 388 14.77 -6.53 16.09
N ARG A 389 15.74 -6.55 17.00
CA ARG A 389 15.62 -6.13 18.40
C ARG A 389 16.92 -5.50 18.87
N TYR A 390 16.84 -4.30 19.44
CA TYR A 390 17.94 -3.65 20.12
C TYR A 390 17.91 -3.97 21.62
N ASP A 391 19.06 -4.28 22.19
CA ASP A 391 19.26 -4.44 23.63
C ASP A 391 20.11 -3.26 24.14
N THR A 392 19.47 -2.36 24.90
CA THR A 392 20.10 -1.14 25.45
C THR A 392 21.26 -1.45 26.42
N ARG A 393 21.25 -2.62 27.06
CA ARG A 393 22.30 -3.02 28.01
C ARG A 393 23.56 -3.48 27.28
N THR A 394 23.39 -4.27 26.22
CA THR A 394 24.53 -4.80 25.44
C THR A 394 24.90 -3.93 24.25
N ARG A 395 24.06 -2.96 23.90
CA ARG A 395 24.19 -2.06 22.74
C ARG A 395 24.27 -2.84 21.43
N ARG A 396 23.55 -3.97 21.37
CA ARG A 396 23.53 -4.88 20.23
C ARG A 396 22.15 -4.91 19.61
N LEU A 397 22.13 -4.71 18.31
CA LEU A 397 21.00 -4.94 17.44
C LEU A 397 21.13 -6.34 16.82
N THR A 398 20.09 -7.16 16.88
CA THR A 398 20.09 -8.48 16.25
C THR A 398 18.82 -8.69 15.42
N GLY A 399 18.96 -9.40 14.29
CA GLY A 399 17.83 -9.84 13.47
C GLY A 399 17.18 -8.74 12.63
N SER A 400 17.81 -7.58 12.44
CA SER A 400 17.36 -6.60 11.44
C SER A 400 17.80 -6.99 10.03
N THR A 401 17.16 -6.42 9.03
CA THR A 401 17.46 -6.68 7.62
C THR A 401 17.17 -5.47 6.73
N PHE A 402 17.71 -5.49 5.52
CA PHE A 402 17.29 -4.57 4.47
C PHE A 402 15.91 -4.98 3.94
N LEU A 403 15.10 -3.99 3.56
CA LEU A 403 13.80 -4.23 2.97
C LEU A 403 13.93 -4.38 1.47
N PRO A 404 13.41 -5.47 0.86
CA PRO A 404 13.27 -5.49 -0.58
C PRO A 404 12.36 -4.34 -1.02
N PHE A 405 12.75 -3.71 -2.10
CA PHE A 405 11.99 -2.65 -2.76
C PHE A 405 10.80 -3.27 -3.45
N ASP A 406 9.63 -2.71 -3.19
CA ASP A 406 8.36 -3.13 -3.73
C ASP A 406 7.87 -2.07 -4.72
N PRO A 407 8.10 -2.24 -6.03
CA PRO A 407 7.81 -1.18 -6.99
C PRO A 407 6.35 -0.74 -7.03
N GLU A 408 5.40 -1.57 -6.60
CA GLU A 408 3.99 -1.20 -6.53
C GLU A 408 3.65 -0.31 -5.33
N ALA A 409 4.51 -0.29 -4.32
CA ALA A 409 4.41 0.62 -3.20
C ALA A 409 4.96 2.03 -3.54
N PHE A 410 5.50 2.22 -4.75
CA PHE A 410 6.15 3.46 -5.15
C PHE A 410 5.43 4.17 -6.29
N LEU A 411 5.63 5.48 -6.36
CA LEU A 411 5.30 6.30 -7.52
C LEU A 411 6.59 6.80 -8.17
N PHE A 412 6.58 6.86 -9.49
CA PHE A 412 7.72 7.25 -10.31
C PHE A 412 7.36 8.50 -11.12
N SER A 413 8.37 9.30 -11.43
CA SER A 413 8.18 10.47 -12.27
C SER A 413 7.85 10.07 -13.71
N GLU A 414 6.98 10.83 -14.37
CA GLU A 414 6.74 10.69 -15.82
C GLU A 414 7.89 11.29 -16.66
N ARG A 415 8.87 11.95 -16.04
CA ARG A 415 10.06 12.47 -16.74
C ARG A 415 10.88 11.32 -17.31
N ARG A 416 11.30 11.48 -18.57
CA ARG A 416 12.14 10.50 -19.29
C ARG A 416 13.39 10.15 -18.47
N GLY A 417 13.65 8.86 -18.28
CA GLY A 417 14.78 8.35 -17.49
C GLY A 417 14.46 8.11 -16.03
N LEU A 418 13.28 8.51 -15.54
CA LEU A 418 12.89 8.43 -14.13
C LEU A 418 11.58 7.64 -13.94
N GLY A 419 10.97 7.13 -15.00
CA GLY A 419 9.83 6.23 -14.90
C GLY A 419 10.23 4.85 -14.39
N PHE A 420 9.25 4.05 -13.95
CA PHE A 420 9.50 2.68 -13.48
C PHE A 420 10.31 1.84 -14.49
N ALA A 421 9.94 1.88 -15.77
CA ALA A 421 10.62 1.11 -16.82
C ALA A 421 12.11 1.48 -16.97
N ASP A 422 12.48 2.75 -16.73
CA ASP A 422 13.86 3.20 -16.78
C ASP A 422 14.65 2.74 -15.54
N GLN A 423 13.97 2.64 -14.39
CA GLN A 423 14.56 2.26 -13.10
C GLN A 423 14.42 0.76 -12.75
N GLU A 424 13.67 -0.03 -13.52
CA GLU A 424 13.36 -1.44 -13.23
C GLU A 424 14.63 -2.28 -13.02
N ARG A 425 15.64 -2.07 -13.86
CA ARG A 425 16.93 -2.75 -13.71
C ARG A 425 17.62 -2.38 -12.40
N ALA A 426 17.62 -1.11 -12.02
CA ALA A 426 18.23 -0.64 -10.78
C ALA A 426 17.51 -1.27 -9.56
N LEU A 427 16.18 -1.20 -9.52
CA LEU A 427 15.36 -1.84 -8.48
C LEU A 427 15.61 -3.34 -8.39
N LYS A 428 15.71 -4.03 -9.54
CA LYS A 428 16.05 -5.45 -9.59
C LYS A 428 17.43 -5.72 -9.00
N THR A 429 18.45 -4.99 -9.42
CA THR A 429 19.82 -5.16 -8.91
C THR A 429 19.88 -4.91 -7.40
N THR A 430 19.23 -3.86 -6.90
CA THR A 430 19.15 -3.58 -5.46
C THR A 430 18.47 -4.72 -4.70
N ASN A 431 17.34 -5.24 -5.20
CA ASN A 431 16.65 -6.37 -4.58
C ASN A 431 17.48 -7.66 -4.56
N GLU A 432 18.23 -7.93 -5.63
CA GLU A 432 19.14 -9.06 -5.69
C GLU A 432 20.31 -8.92 -4.70
N MET A 433 20.85 -7.71 -4.52
CA MET A 433 21.86 -7.41 -3.48
C MET A 433 21.30 -7.71 -2.09
N ILE A 434 20.09 -7.23 -1.80
CA ILE A 434 19.40 -7.45 -0.50
C ILE A 434 19.20 -8.94 -0.23
N ALA A 435 18.73 -9.70 -1.23
CA ALA A 435 18.55 -11.14 -1.11
C ALA A 435 19.88 -11.86 -0.78
N ARG A 436 20.98 -11.48 -1.42
CA ARG A 436 22.32 -12.05 -1.16
C ARG A 436 22.91 -11.65 0.20
N ALA A 437 22.57 -10.46 0.69
CA ALA A 437 23.05 -9.92 1.96
C ALA A 437 22.42 -10.59 3.20
N GLY A 438 21.70 -11.71 3.05
CA GLY A 438 21.12 -12.46 4.15
C GLY A 438 19.72 -11.96 4.56
N ALA A 439 18.85 -11.68 3.57
CA ALA A 439 17.45 -11.37 3.83
C ALA A 439 16.68 -12.59 4.42
N PRO A 440 15.59 -12.37 5.18
CA PRO A 440 14.71 -13.44 5.63
C PRO A 440 14.14 -14.28 4.46
N PRO A 441 13.77 -15.55 4.68
CA PRO A 441 13.24 -16.42 3.63
C PRO A 441 12.05 -15.83 2.85
N VAL A 442 11.17 -15.08 3.53
CA VAL A 442 10.02 -14.42 2.90
C VAL A 442 10.44 -13.33 1.91
N ALA A 443 11.46 -12.54 2.25
CA ALA A 443 12.01 -11.51 1.35
C ALA A 443 12.71 -12.17 0.15
N VAL A 444 13.50 -13.22 0.37
CA VAL A 444 14.14 -13.99 -0.71
C VAL A 444 13.11 -14.58 -1.66
N GLN A 445 12.01 -15.14 -1.14
CA GLN A 445 10.91 -15.66 -1.94
C GLN A 445 10.24 -14.55 -2.77
N LEU A 446 9.99 -13.39 -2.16
CA LEU A 446 9.38 -12.24 -2.84
C LEU A 446 10.26 -11.73 -4.00
N VAL A 447 11.54 -11.49 -3.73
CA VAL A 447 12.52 -11.06 -4.75
C VAL A 447 12.61 -12.08 -5.88
N SER A 448 12.70 -13.36 -5.55
CA SER A 448 12.73 -14.43 -6.55
C SER A 448 11.45 -14.46 -7.38
N GLY A 449 10.29 -14.25 -6.76
CA GLY A 449 8.99 -14.22 -7.43
C GLY A 449 8.82 -13.03 -8.38
N PHE A 450 9.25 -11.84 -7.97
CA PHE A 450 9.25 -10.64 -8.81
C PHE A 450 10.08 -10.82 -10.08
N TYR A 451 11.23 -11.50 -9.99
CA TYR A 451 12.22 -11.54 -11.07
C TYR A 451 12.44 -12.92 -11.69
N ALA A 452 11.54 -13.90 -11.45
CA ALA A 452 11.64 -15.25 -12.00
C ALA A 452 11.51 -15.32 -13.54
N GLY A 453 10.87 -14.32 -14.15
CA GLY A 453 10.58 -14.26 -15.59
C GLY A 453 11.51 -13.38 -16.41
N ARG A 454 11.19 -13.23 -17.70
CA ARG A 454 11.86 -12.25 -18.58
C ARG A 454 11.49 -10.80 -18.24
N SER A 455 10.26 -10.60 -17.77
CA SER A 455 9.73 -9.33 -17.27
C SER A 455 9.52 -9.40 -15.76
N THR A 456 9.56 -8.26 -15.08
CA THR A 456 9.19 -8.19 -13.66
C THR A 456 7.71 -8.54 -13.48
N ASN A 457 7.44 -9.39 -12.50
CA ASN A 457 6.10 -9.86 -12.13
C ASN A 457 5.67 -9.20 -10.81
N LEU A 458 5.14 -7.98 -10.90
CA LEU A 458 4.61 -7.25 -9.74
C LEU A 458 3.32 -7.90 -9.21
N ASP A 459 2.58 -8.60 -10.07
CA ASP A 459 1.41 -9.42 -9.71
C ASP A 459 1.75 -10.73 -8.98
N PHE A 460 3.01 -10.97 -8.63
CA PHE A 460 3.44 -12.18 -7.94
C PHE A 460 2.67 -12.41 -6.64
N ILE A 461 2.09 -13.61 -6.51
CA ILE A 461 1.48 -14.13 -5.29
C ILE A 461 2.35 -15.30 -4.82
N PRO A 462 2.88 -15.27 -3.57
CA PRO A 462 3.64 -16.37 -3.02
C PRO A 462 2.83 -17.68 -3.00
N ALA A 463 3.52 -18.81 -3.13
CA ALA A 463 2.86 -20.12 -3.20
C ALA A 463 1.90 -20.37 -2.02
N GLY A 464 2.29 -19.95 -0.80
CA GLY A 464 1.48 -20.05 0.41
C GLY A 464 0.20 -19.20 0.44
N TRP A 465 0.01 -18.31 -0.54
CA TRP A 465 -1.18 -17.48 -0.73
C TRP A 465 -1.96 -17.83 -2.00
N SER A 466 -1.39 -18.68 -2.86
CA SER A 466 -1.91 -18.94 -4.21
C SER A 466 -2.95 -20.07 -4.31
N GLY A 467 -3.31 -20.69 -3.18
CA GLY A 467 -4.12 -21.91 -3.14
C GLY A 467 -5.58 -21.72 -3.57
N ASP A 468 -6.25 -20.69 -3.06
CA ASP A 468 -7.66 -20.40 -3.34
C ASP A 468 -7.88 -18.89 -3.61
N GLU A 469 -9.02 -18.54 -4.21
CA GLU A 469 -9.31 -17.16 -4.61
C GLU A 469 -9.55 -16.22 -3.42
N GLU A 470 -10.04 -16.69 -2.27
CA GLU A 470 -10.15 -15.85 -1.06
C GLU A 470 -8.77 -15.44 -0.56
N SER A 471 -7.83 -16.39 -0.54
CA SER A 471 -6.44 -16.17 -0.15
C SER A 471 -5.73 -15.21 -1.12
N LYS A 472 -5.93 -15.37 -2.43
CA LYS A 472 -5.39 -14.45 -3.44
C LYS A 472 -5.95 -13.05 -3.32
N LEU A 473 -7.27 -12.92 -3.09
CA LEU A 473 -7.92 -11.63 -2.91
C LEU A 473 -7.40 -10.95 -1.63
N LEU A 474 -7.35 -11.67 -0.50
CA LEU A 474 -6.80 -11.13 0.74
C LEU A 474 -5.33 -10.69 0.57
N TYR A 475 -4.53 -11.48 -0.17
CA TYR A 475 -3.16 -11.08 -0.48
C TYR A 475 -3.13 -9.78 -1.25
N ARG A 476 -3.83 -9.70 -2.40
CA ARG A 476 -3.81 -8.54 -3.32
C ARG A 476 -4.39 -7.27 -2.70
N GLU A 477 -5.46 -7.39 -1.93
CA GLU A 477 -6.24 -6.25 -1.48
C GLU A 477 -5.96 -5.82 -0.04
N VAL A 478 -5.22 -6.63 0.73
CA VAL A 478 -4.90 -6.31 2.13
C VAL A 478 -3.42 -6.48 2.40
N TYR A 479 -2.89 -7.70 2.31
CA TYR A 479 -1.55 -7.97 2.80
C TYR A 479 -0.48 -7.27 1.95
N LYS A 480 -0.52 -7.45 0.63
CA LYS A 480 0.40 -6.83 -0.33
C LYS A 480 0.48 -5.31 -0.18
N PRO A 481 -0.63 -4.54 -0.26
CA PRO A 481 -0.57 -3.08 -0.22
C PRO A 481 -0.29 -2.48 1.17
N TYR A 482 -0.67 -3.16 2.27
CA TYR A 482 -0.68 -2.53 3.59
C TYR A 482 0.14 -3.23 4.68
N CYS A 483 0.54 -4.48 4.47
CA CYS A 483 1.26 -5.28 5.47
C CYS A 483 2.65 -5.70 4.99
N ARG A 484 2.79 -6.01 3.69
CA ARG A 484 3.96 -6.69 3.11
C ARG A 484 5.27 -5.98 3.44
N THR A 485 5.37 -4.66 3.25
CA THR A 485 6.61 -3.87 3.43
C THR A 485 7.32 -4.15 4.75
N CYS A 486 6.58 -4.19 5.87
CA CYS A 486 7.18 -4.48 7.19
C CYS A 486 7.17 -5.97 7.53
N HIS A 487 6.17 -6.72 7.05
CA HIS A 487 6.05 -8.14 7.37
C HIS A 487 7.10 -9.01 6.64
N VAL A 488 7.64 -8.56 5.50
CA VAL A 488 8.72 -9.26 4.77
C VAL A 488 10.08 -9.20 5.49
N SER A 489 10.24 -8.33 6.48
CA SER A 489 11.42 -8.31 7.35
C SER A 489 11.28 -9.21 8.58
N GLN A 490 10.09 -9.76 8.83
CA GLN A 490 9.82 -10.62 9.97
C GLN A 490 10.18 -12.08 9.68
N VAL A 491 10.18 -12.89 10.74
CA VAL A 491 10.37 -14.34 10.70
C VAL A 491 9.31 -15.04 11.53
N GLY A 492 9.13 -16.35 11.29
CA GLY A 492 8.09 -17.15 11.92
C GLY A 492 6.69 -16.72 11.46
N ASP A 493 5.72 -16.88 12.34
CA ASP A 493 4.30 -16.72 11.97
C ASP A 493 3.96 -15.30 11.52
N TYR A 494 4.64 -14.27 12.04
CA TYR A 494 4.42 -12.88 11.63
C TYR A 494 5.03 -12.52 10.27
N ALA A 495 5.82 -13.39 9.64
CA ALA A 495 6.22 -13.18 8.24
C ALA A 495 5.03 -13.37 7.29
N PHE A 496 4.02 -14.12 7.72
CA PHE A 496 2.84 -14.47 6.93
C PHE A 496 3.20 -15.02 5.55
N MET A 497 4.16 -15.96 5.48
CA MET A 497 4.54 -16.61 4.22
C MET A 497 3.40 -17.42 3.62
N ARG A 498 2.47 -17.87 4.47
CA ARG A 498 1.29 -18.64 4.08
C ARG A 498 0.03 -18.04 4.69
N ILE A 499 -1.10 -18.27 4.03
CA ILE A 499 -2.41 -17.85 4.54
C ILE A 499 -2.72 -18.49 5.89
N GLU A 500 -2.26 -19.71 6.16
CA GLU A 500 -2.50 -20.37 7.44
C GLU A 500 -1.87 -19.63 8.61
N ASP A 501 -0.67 -19.06 8.41
CA ASP A 501 0.04 -18.28 9.44
C ASP A 501 -0.74 -16.99 9.74
N PHE A 502 -1.28 -16.35 8.70
CA PHE A 502 -2.13 -15.16 8.83
C PHE A 502 -3.45 -15.46 9.55
N LYS A 503 -4.10 -16.58 9.21
CA LYS A 503 -5.36 -17.03 9.84
C LYS A 503 -5.14 -17.49 11.30
N LEU A 504 -4.00 -18.09 11.61
CA LEU A 504 -3.64 -18.46 12.98
C LEU A 504 -3.56 -17.22 13.89
N GLU A 505 -3.07 -16.11 13.34
CA GLU A 505 -2.93 -14.83 14.03
C GLU A 505 -4.15 -13.91 13.88
N ALA A 506 -5.28 -14.41 13.37
CA ALA A 506 -6.48 -13.61 13.07
C ALA A 506 -6.94 -12.75 14.26
N ALA A 507 -6.94 -13.28 15.48
CA ALA A 507 -7.33 -12.54 16.67
C ALA A 507 -6.40 -11.35 16.94
N LYS A 508 -5.08 -11.56 16.88
CA LYS A 508 -4.09 -10.49 17.08
C LYS A 508 -4.10 -9.46 15.94
N THR A 509 -4.35 -9.92 14.72
CA THR A 509 -4.50 -9.05 13.55
C THR A 509 -5.72 -8.14 13.73
N ILE A 510 -6.87 -8.68 14.12
CA ILE A 510 -8.08 -7.89 14.37
C ILE A 510 -7.88 -6.95 15.56
N GLU A 511 -7.26 -7.42 16.63
CA GLU A 511 -6.93 -6.56 17.78
C GLU A 511 -6.04 -5.38 17.33
N SER A 512 -4.92 -5.65 16.66
CA SER A 512 -3.95 -4.60 16.28
C SER A 512 -4.50 -3.64 15.22
N VAL A 513 -5.25 -4.15 14.24
CA VAL A 513 -5.81 -3.35 13.14
C VAL A 513 -7.10 -2.68 13.60
N CYS A 514 -8.13 -3.47 13.91
CA CYS A 514 -9.48 -2.98 14.10
C CYS A 514 -9.74 -2.42 15.50
N ASP A 515 -9.05 -2.91 16.54
CA ASP A 515 -9.31 -2.50 17.91
C ASP A 515 -8.34 -1.41 18.39
N ASP A 516 -7.04 -1.68 18.41
CA ASP A 516 -6.06 -0.72 18.90
C ASP A 516 -5.60 0.30 17.86
N ASN A 517 -5.88 0.03 16.59
CA ASN A 517 -5.42 0.82 15.44
C ASN A 517 -3.91 1.13 15.53
N GLN A 518 -3.13 0.11 15.89
CA GLN A 518 -1.66 0.15 15.90
C GLN A 518 -1.06 -0.40 14.61
N MET A 519 -1.89 -1.01 13.75
CA MET A 519 -1.49 -1.52 12.45
C MET A 519 -2.42 -1.01 11.33
N PRO A 520 -1.88 -0.67 10.15
CA PRO A 520 -0.45 -0.60 9.80
C PRO A 520 0.36 0.42 10.64
N ILE A 521 1.64 0.13 10.93
CA ILE A 521 2.45 0.97 11.86
C ILE A 521 3.01 2.25 11.23
N ALA A 522 3.06 2.34 9.91
CA ALA A 522 3.50 3.54 9.20
C ALA A 522 2.29 4.44 8.91
N GLU A 523 2.44 5.74 9.09
CA GLU A 523 1.35 6.72 8.98
C GLU A 523 0.65 6.68 7.61
N THR A 524 1.43 6.73 6.53
CA THR A 524 0.90 6.72 5.16
C THR A 524 0.12 5.45 4.88
N THR A 525 0.70 4.30 5.25
CA THR A 525 0.07 2.99 5.07
C THR A 525 -1.20 2.85 5.92
N MET A 526 -1.21 3.42 7.13
CA MET A 526 -2.39 3.48 7.99
C MET A 526 -3.50 4.27 7.30
N ALA A 527 -3.24 5.51 6.92
CA ALA A 527 -4.23 6.36 6.26
C ALA A 527 -4.78 5.69 4.98
N ALA A 528 -3.89 5.13 4.15
CA ALA A 528 -4.28 4.42 2.93
C ALA A 528 -5.15 3.18 3.22
N PHE A 529 -4.79 2.36 4.21
CA PHE A 529 -5.59 1.19 4.60
C PHE A 529 -6.99 1.60 5.08
N TRP A 530 -7.08 2.61 5.94
CA TRP A 530 -8.35 3.05 6.53
C TRP A 530 -9.27 3.77 5.55
N ASN A 531 -8.71 4.36 4.49
CA ASN A 531 -9.47 4.96 3.39
C ASN A 531 -9.82 3.98 2.25
N SER A 532 -9.50 2.69 2.40
CA SER A 532 -9.67 1.69 1.34
C SER A 532 -10.75 0.63 1.63
N PRO A 533 -11.14 -0.15 0.61
CA PRO A 533 -11.91 -1.39 0.76
C PRO A 533 -11.28 -2.47 1.67
N ALA A 534 -9.99 -2.39 1.99
CA ALA A 534 -9.21 -3.47 2.61
C ALA A 534 -9.84 -4.05 3.87
N ARG A 535 -10.49 -3.22 4.69
CA ARG A 535 -11.17 -3.65 5.91
C ARG A 535 -12.32 -4.62 5.64
N ALA A 536 -13.07 -4.44 4.55
CA ALA A 536 -14.13 -5.37 4.14
C ALA A 536 -13.56 -6.75 3.80
N TYR A 537 -12.48 -6.79 3.01
CA TYR A 537 -11.81 -8.03 2.63
C TYR A 537 -11.18 -8.73 3.84
N LEU A 538 -10.53 -7.98 4.73
CA LEU A 538 -9.91 -8.51 5.95
C LEU A 538 -10.95 -9.21 6.84
N VAL A 539 -12.07 -8.56 7.16
CA VAL A 539 -13.07 -9.15 8.06
C VAL A 539 -13.81 -10.33 7.43
N ASN A 540 -13.97 -10.34 6.10
CA ASN A 540 -14.61 -11.45 5.40
C ASN A 540 -13.69 -12.67 5.32
N ALA A 541 -12.42 -12.48 4.98
CA ALA A 541 -11.43 -13.55 4.91
C ALA A 541 -11.16 -14.20 6.28
N LEU A 542 -11.18 -13.40 7.36
CA LEU A 542 -11.03 -13.90 8.72
C LEU A 542 -12.35 -14.43 9.32
N GLY A 543 -13.49 -14.19 8.66
CA GLY A 543 -14.80 -14.65 9.12
C GLY A 543 -15.23 -14.07 10.47
N VAL A 544 -14.73 -12.89 10.84
CA VAL A 544 -14.97 -12.27 12.15
C VAL A 544 -16.10 -11.24 12.08
N SER A 545 -16.85 -11.05 13.17
CA SER A 545 -17.81 -9.95 13.31
C SER A 545 -17.20 -8.83 14.17
N THR A 546 -16.82 -7.73 13.53
CA THR A 546 -16.26 -6.55 14.19
C THR A 546 -16.74 -5.29 13.48
N PRO A 547 -16.93 -4.16 14.21
CA PRO A 547 -17.14 -2.87 13.57
C PRO A 547 -15.94 -2.39 12.75
N CYS A 548 -14.73 -2.90 13.04
CA CYS A 548 -13.45 -2.44 12.51
C CYS A 548 -13.41 -0.92 12.32
N ALA A 549 -13.51 -0.22 13.44
CA ALA A 549 -13.70 1.22 13.52
C ALA A 549 -12.58 1.87 14.33
N PRO A 550 -12.27 3.15 14.07
CA PRO A 550 -11.27 3.91 14.81
C PRO A 550 -11.54 3.93 16.32
N LYS A 551 -10.48 3.94 17.12
CA LYS A 551 -10.50 4.04 18.58
C LYS A 551 -11.16 5.37 18.96
N GLY A 552 -12.15 5.29 19.85
CA GLY A 552 -12.99 6.43 20.22
C GLY A 552 -14.22 6.66 19.34
N ALA A 553 -14.43 5.86 18.28
CA ALA A 553 -15.70 5.80 17.55
C ALA A 553 -16.63 4.66 18.00
N ARG A 554 -16.08 3.69 18.76
CA ARG A 554 -16.77 2.51 19.27
C ARG A 554 -17.59 2.79 20.52
#